data_AF-A0A3N9N073-F1
#
_entry.id   AF-A0A3N9N073-F1
#
_cell.length_a   1.000
_cell.length_b   1.000
_cell.length_c   1.000
_cell.angle_alpha   90.00
_cell.angle_beta   90.00
_cell.angle_gamma   90.00
#
_symmetry.space_group_name_H-M   'P 1'
#
loop_
_entity.id
_entity.type
_entity.pdbx_description
1 polymer ?
#
loop_
_entity_poly.entity_id
_entity_poly.type
_entity_poly.pdbx_seq_one_letter_code
_entity_poly.pdbx_strand_id
1 'polypeptide(L)'
;MPDTLFLLQNNRIFKHIPVEDLERIAPIFERRYYPRGARICQEGEISSRFYILLSGQVRVLKKNEQGEEIELDILTPGAFFGDMPLLASEPRLTSIEVVIDAEVFETEKSLFEDAIRHHTTVLYNLSRLLCQKLQSDQDDTQKKKRVKYPIICVYGTEEHIGKSIVAIHLGVSLVQETKCRAIILDMGMKQQGVASMLKIDPVRYLDSARVSHTYIEEKIISHSSMIDILSIAPELLMEETKGRESIAKILGILKELYDYIIIDTSSKLNRSTFEAIDLSNIMLFVTSNIAQEYPLAILDHQKLRTVINLADANIDKKVLQERQYHYLPRDYEAIDQFLQTGTPCIVGIPHSELSRTFGRIARDIGGKKIGLALGGGSARGMAHIGVFQALEAHGIPIDMIAGSSAGALIG
;
A
#
# COMPACT_ATOMS: atom_id res chain seq x y z
N MET A 1 -5.33 -3.66 -33.52
CA MET A 1 -4.47 -4.84 -33.74
C MET A 1 -3.09 -4.69 -33.09
N PRO A 2 -2.32 -3.58 -33.25
CA PRO A 2 -1.03 -3.41 -32.57
C PRO A 2 -1.12 -3.43 -31.03
N ASP A 3 -2.17 -2.79 -30.49
CA ASP A 3 -2.37 -2.68 -29.04
C ASP A 3 -2.71 -4.03 -28.38
N THR A 4 -3.48 -4.88 -29.06
CA THR A 4 -3.85 -6.22 -28.56
C THR A 4 -2.61 -7.09 -28.40
N LEU A 5 -1.73 -7.09 -29.39
CA LEU A 5 -0.50 -7.88 -29.39
C LEU A 5 0.43 -7.42 -28.27
N PHE A 6 0.58 -6.10 -28.10
CA PHE A 6 1.36 -5.50 -27.02
C PHE A 6 0.81 -5.87 -25.62
N LEU A 7 -0.50 -5.85 -25.44
CA LEU A 7 -1.15 -6.21 -24.17
C LEU A 7 -0.99 -7.70 -23.84
N LEU A 8 -1.13 -8.56 -24.85
CA LEU A 8 -0.91 -10.00 -24.68
C LEU A 8 0.57 -10.30 -24.37
N GLN A 9 1.52 -9.68 -25.07
CA GLN A 9 2.96 -9.89 -24.85
C GLN A 9 3.41 -9.54 -23.42
N ASN A 10 2.76 -8.56 -22.79
CA ASN A 10 3.06 -8.13 -21.43
C ASN A 10 2.26 -8.88 -20.35
N ASN A 11 1.39 -9.82 -20.73
CA ASN A 11 0.62 -10.63 -19.81
C ASN A 11 1.40 -11.89 -19.36
N ARG A 12 1.23 -12.27 -18.09
CA ARG A 12 1.95 -13.38 -17.44
C ARG A 12 1.76 -14.74 -18.12
N ILE A 13 0.62 -15.01 -18.76
CA ILE A 13 0.35 -16.29 -19.45
C ILE A 13 1.13 -16.40 -20.77
N PHE A 14 1.26 -15.27 -21.47
CA PHE A 14 1.85 -15.20 -22.79
C PHE A 14 3.32 -14.77 -22.76
N LYS A 15 3.88 -14.66 -21.55
CA LYS A 15 5.29 -14.37 -21.35
C LYS A 15 6.14 -15.45 -22.03
N HIS A 16 7.12 -15.03 -22.83
CA HIS A 16 7.99 -15.89 -23.63
C HIS A 16 7.31 -16.64 -24.78
N ILE A 17 6.12 -16.20 -25.20
CA ILE A 17 5.52 -16.64 -26.47
C ILE A 17 6.09 -15.79 -27.61
N PRO A 18 6.56 -16.39 -28.72
CA PRO A 18 6.98 -15.67 -29.92
C PRO A 18 5.87 -14.77 -30.44
N VAL A 19 6.25 -13.64 -31.03
CA VAL A 19 5.30 -12.63 -31.52
C VAL A 19 4.41 -13.22 -32.61
N GLU A 20 4.96 -14.08 -33.46
CA GLU A 20 4.25 -14.78 -34.54
C GLU A 20 3.13 -15.70 -34.02
N ASP A 21 3.31 -16.29 -32.83
CA ASP A 21 2.31 -17.11 -32.17
C ASP A 21 1.23 -16.23 -31.51
N LEU A 22 1.62 -15.08 -30.94
CA LEU A 22 0.66 -14.12 -30.40
C LEU A 22 -0.21 -13.49 -31.48
N GLU A 23 0.32 -13.27 -32.69
CA GLU A 23 -0.46 -12.80 -33.83
C GLU A 23 -1.57 -13.78 -34.24
N ARG A 24 -1.39 -15.07 -33.96
CA ARG A 24 -2.42 -16.12 -34.18
C ARG A 24 -3.42 -16.23 -33.05
N ILE A 25 -2.99 -15.94 -31.81
CA ILE A 25 -3.85 -16.02 -30.61
C ILE A 25 -4.69 -14.74 -30.47
N ALA A 26 -4.12 -13.57 -30.74
CA ALA A 26 -4.79 -12.28 -30.54
C ALA A 26 -6.20 -12.14 -31.17
N PRO A 27 -6.47 -12.67 -32.38
CA PRO A 27 -7.78 -12.54 -33.02
C PRO A 27 -8.95 -13.22 -32.29
N ILE A 28 -8.69 -14.16 -31.39
CA ILE A 28 -9.77 -14.85 -30.65
C ILE A 28 -10.37 -13.97 -29.55
N PHE A 29 -9.68 -12.90 -29.17
CA PHE A 29 -10.09 -12.01 -28.09
C PHE A 29 -10.88 -10.83 -28.61
N GLU A 30 -12.08 -10.65 -28.06
CA GLU A 30 -12.90 -9.46 -28.27
C GLU A 30 -12.64 -8.46 -27.15
N ARG A 31 -12.31 -7.21 -27.52
CA ARG A 31 -12.16 -6.13 -26.54
C ARG A 31 -13.52 -5.54 -26.21
N ARG A 32 -13.84 -5.45 -24.92
CA ARG A 32 -15.12 -4.92 -24.46
C ARG A 32 -14.93 -3.95 -23.31
N TYR A 33 -15.71 -2.89 -23.34
CA TYR A 33 -15.77 -1.88 -22.28
C TYR A 33 -16.96 -2.16 -21.38
N TYR A 34 -16.75 -2.07 -20.07
CA TYR A 34 -17.78 -2.18 -19.05
C TYR A 34 -17.70 -0.99 -18.10
N PRO A 35 -18.79 -0.22 -17.91
CA PRO A 35 -18.80 0.86 -16.94
C PRO A 35 -18.86 0.35 -15.50
N ARG A 36 -18.45 1.18 -14.55
CA ARG A 36 -18.57 0.92 -13.11
C ARG A 36 -19.99 0.50 -12.73
N GLY A 37 -20.07 -0.50 -11.85
CA GLY A 37 -21.30 -1.13 -11.41
C GLY A 37 -21.84 -2.19 -12.37
N ALA A 38 -21.27 -2.32 -13.58
CA ALA A 38 -21.65 -3.40 -14.48
C ALA A 38 -21.26 -4.76 -13.89
N ARG A 39 -22.12 -5.76 -14.05
CA ARG A 39 -21.79 -7.16 -13.75
C ARG A 39 -21.30 -7.85 -15.02
N ILE A 40 -20.07 -8.33 -14.99
CA ILE A 40 -19.48 -9.11 -16.09
C ILE A 40 -19.83 -10.59 -15.94
N CYS A 41 -19.89 -11.08 -14.71
CA CYS A 41 -20.25 -12.46 -14.41
C CYS A 41 -21.21 -12.52 -13.24
N GLN A 42 -22.14 -13.48 -13.26
CA GLN A 42 -23.03 -13.75 -12.13
C GLN A 42 -22.77 -15.16 -11.56
N GLU A 43 -22.67 -15.27 -10.24
CA GLU A 43 -22.59 -16.57 -9.55
C GLU A 43 -23.80 -17.44 -9.90
N GLY A 44 -23.56 -18.72 -10.22
CA GLY A 44 -24.57 -19.65 -10.66
C GLY A 44 -24.89 -19.58 -12.17
N GLU A 45 -24.36 -18.60 -12.89
CA GLU A 45 -24.53 -18.50 -14.35
C GLU A 45 -23.81 -19.64 -15.08
N ILE A 46 -24.42 -20.15 -16.14
CA ILE A 46 -23.80 -21.11 -17.06
C ILE A 46 -23.19 -20.29 -18.21
N SER A 47 -21.87 -20.12 -18.18
CA SER A 47 -21.14 -19.36 -19.20
C SER A 47 -19.74 -19.93 -19.37
N SER A 48 -19.36 -20.22 -20.61
CA SER A 48 -18.06 -20.76 -21.02
C SER A 48 -17.03 -19.67 -21.36
N ARG A 49 -17.33 -18.42 -21.04
CA ARG A 49 -16.46 -17.28 -21.34
C ARG A 49 -15.49 -17.01 -20.21
N PHE A 50 -14.25 -16.70 -20.57
CA PHE A 50 -13.28 -16.15 -19.65
C PHE A 50 -12.80 -14.79 -20.12
N TYR A 51 -12.18 -14.09 -19.17
CA TYR A 51 -11.83 -12.70 -19.34
C TYR A 51 -10.40 -12.43 -18.92
N ILE A 52 -9.79 -11.45 -19.58
CA ILE A 52 -8.51 -10.84 -19.18
C ILE A 52 -8.77 -9.37 -18.93
N LEU A 53 -8.49 -8.89 -17.72
CA LEU A 53 -8.61 -7.47 -17.39
C LEU A 53 -7.47 -6.70 -18.05
N LEU A 54 -7.76 -5.71 -18.90
CA LEU A 54 -6.74 -4.90 -19.58
C LEU A 54 -6.52 -3.57 -18.87
N SER A 55 -7.60 -2.98 -18.37
CA SER A 55 -7.63 -1.72 -17.62
C SER A 55 -8.86 -1.70 -16.70
N GLY A 56 -8.85 -0.84 -15.68
CA GLY A 56 -9.90 -0.79 -14.67
C GLY A 56 -9.72 -1.80 -13.54
N GLN A 57 -10.80 -2.04 -12.80
CA GLN A 57 -10.82 -2.97 -11.65
C GLN A 57 -12.16 -3.68 -11.58
N VAL A 58 -12.09 -4.95 -11.17
CA VAL A 58 -13.29 -5.74 -10.88
C VAL A 58 -13.14 -6.41 -9.52
N ARG A 59 -14.23 -6.52 -8.78
CA ARG A 59 -14.29 -7.26 -7.52
C ARG A 59 -14.93 -8.63 -7.72
N VAL A 60 -14.41 -9.61 -6.99
CA VAL A 60 -14.89 -10.99 -6.96
C VAL A 60 -15.84 -11.12 -5.77
N LEU A 61 -17.09 -11.46 -6.05
CA LEU A 61 -18.15 -11.57 -5.05
C LEU A 61 -18.63 -13.02 -4.95
N LYS A 62 -18.94 -13.47 -3.74
CA LYS A 62 -19.56 -14.78 -3.49
C LYS A 62 -20.66 -14.67 -2.46
N LYS A 63 -21.79 -15.35 -2.70
CA LYS A 63 -22.89 -15.42 -1.73
C LYS A 63 -22.52 -16.33 -0.57
N ASN A 64 -22.76 -15.85 0.65
CA ASN A 64 -22.67 -16.67 1.86
C ASN A 64 -23.93 -17.54 2.04
N GLU A 65 -23.94 -18.37 3.08
CA GLU A 65 -25.12 -19.21 3.41
C GLU A 65 -26.40 -18.41 3.69
N GLN A 66 -26.27 -17.12 4.01
CA GLN A 66 -27.38 -16.19 4.26
C GLN A 66 -27.80 -15.41 3.00
N GLY A 67 -27.13 -15.64 1.86
CA GLY A 67 -27.41 -15.00 0.57
C GLY A 67 -26.78 -13.61 0.39
N GLU A 68 -25.99 -13.13 1.35
CA GLU A 68 -25.26 -11.85 1.24
C GLU A 68 -23.99 -12.02 0.41
N GLU A 69 -23.71 -11.05 -0.46
CA GLU A 69 -22.50 -11.06 -1.28
C GLU A 69 -21.30 -10.57 -0.47
N ILE A 70 -20.32 -11.45 -0.29
CA ILE A 70 -19.03 -11.13 0.33
C ILE A 70 -18.00 -10.91 -0.76
N GLU A 71 -17.20 -9.86 -0.63
CA GLU A 71 -16.02 -9.65 -1.47
C GLU A 71 -14.89 -10.60 -1.07
N LEU A 72 -14.44 -11.41 -2.03
CA LEU A 72 -13.34 -12.36 -1.87
C LEU A 72 -12.00 -11.77 -2.31
N ASP A 73 -12.00 -10.97 -3.38
CA ASP A 73 -10.79 -10.44 -3.98
C ASP A 73 -11.09 -9.22 -4.87
N ILE A 74 -10.06 -8.44 -5.18
CA ILE A 74 -10.10 -7.36 -6.18
C ILE A 74 -9.03 -7.65 -7.24
N LEU A 75 -9.47 -7.74 -8.48
CA LEU A 75 -8.62 -8.07 -9.62
C LEU A 75 -8.16 -6.79 -10.32
N THR A 76 -6.87 -6.75 -10.64
CA THR A 76 -6.19 -5.63 -11.33
C THR A 76 -5.80 -6.02 -12.76
N PRO A 77 -5.40 -5.06 -13.62
CA PRO A 77 -4.98 -5.35 -14.99
C PRO A 77 -3.95 -6.49 -15.08
N GLY A 78 -4.15 -7.37 -16.07
CA GLY A 78 -3.42 -8.61 -16.26
C GLY A 78 -4.03 -9.82 -15.54
N ALA A 79 -5.02 -9.63 -14.66
CA ALA A 79 -5.74 -10.71 -13.99
C ALA A 79 -6.71 -11.43 -14.94
N PHE A 80 -6.97 -12.69 -14.61
CA PHE A 80 -7.91 -13.56 -15.29
C PHE A 80 -9.12 -13.81 -14.42
N PHE A 81 -10.31 -13.80 -15.01
CA PHE A 81 -11.54 -14.09 -14.30
C PHE A 81 -12.60 -14.72 -15.21
N GLY A 82 -13.74 -15.05 -14.61
CA GLY A 82 -14.77 -15.88 -15.25
C GLY A 82 -14.48 -17.38 -15.12
N ASP A 83 -13.79 -17.77 -14.04
CA ASP A 83 -13.23 -19.10 -13.74
C ASP A 83 -12.10 -19.53 -14.69
N MET A 84 -10.99 -20.01 -14.12
CA MET A 84 -9.66 -20.08 -14.77
C MET A 84 -9.66 -20.74 -16.16
N PRO A 85 -8.79 -20.30 -17.10
CA PRO A 85 -8.91 -20.64 -18.53
C PRO A 85 -8.95 -22.15 -18.87
N LEU A 86 -8.47 -23.03 -17.98
CA LEU A 86 -8.44 -24.49 -18.17
C LEU A 86 -9.20 -25.28 -17.10
N LEU A 87 -9.72 -24.63 -16.04
CA LEU A 87 -10.34 -25.30 -14.88
C LEU A 87 -11.78 -24.84 -14.61
N ALA A 88 -12.42 -24.19 -15.60
CA ALA A 88 -13.77 -23.68 -15.43
C ALA A 88 -14.71 -24.73 -14.80
N SER A 89 -15.27 -24.36 -13.65
CA SER A 89 -16.34 -25.10 -12.99
C SER A 89 -17.64 -24.51 -13.52
N GLU A 90 -18.48 -25.33 -14.14
CA GLU A 90 -19.85 -24.95 -14.44
C GLU A 90 -20.75 -25.50 -13.32
N PRO A 91 -21.60 -24.67 -12.68
CA PRO A 91 -21.84 -23.23 -12.92
C PRO A 91 -20.78 -22.30 -12.30
N ARG A 92 -20.76 -21.01 -12.70
CA ARG A 92 -19.82 -19.99 -12.19
C ARG A 92 -19.81 -19.94 -10.67
N LEU A 93 -18.60 -19.93 -10.09
CA LEU A 93 -18.43 -19.99 -8.63
C LEU A 93 -18.50 -18.63 -7.93
N THR A 94 -18.33 -17.54 -8.68
CA THR A 94 -18.27 -16.17 -8.16
C THR A 94 -18.90 -15.19 -9.15
N SER A 95 -19.47 -14.10 -8.64
CA SER A 95 -19.87 -12.95 -9.45
C SER A 95 -18.69 -11.99 -9.64
N ILE A 96 -18.68 -11.26 -10.76
CA ILE A 96 -17.67 -10.25 -11.06
C ILE A 96 -18.36 -8.93 -11.34
N GLU A 97 -18.04 -7.92 -10.55
CA GLU A 97 -18.62 -6.58 -10.67
C GLU A 97 -17.52 -5.54 -10.91
N VAL A 98 -17.77 -4.63 -11.85
CA VAL A 98 -16.83 -3.57 -12.21
C VAL A 98 -16.83 -2.49 -11.15
N VAL A 99 -15.66 -2.23 -10.57
CA VAL A 99 -15.45 -1.19 -9.56
C VAL A 99 -14.94 0.10 -10.19
N ILE A 100 -14.10 -0.03 -11.22
CA ILE A 100 -13.62 1.06 -12.09
C ILE A 100 -13.88 0.65 -13.53
N ASP A 101 -14.41 1.56 -14.35
CA ASP A 101 -14.60 1.39 -15.79
C ASP A 101 -13.48 0.53 -16.40
N ALA A 102 -13.87 -0.62 -16.90
CA ALA A 102 -12.95 -1.69 -17.25
C ALA A 102 -12.97 -1.97 -18.73
N GLU A 103 -11.79 -2.14 -19.31
CA GLU A 103 -11.65 -2.82 -20.58
C GLU A 103 -11.16 -4.22 -20.35
N VAL A 104 -11.82 -5.16 -21.00
CA VAL A 104 -11.54 -6.59 -20.86
C VAL A 104 -11.36 -7.20 -22.24
N PHE A 105 -10.47 -8.18 -22.34
CA PHE A 105 -10.59 -9.17 -23.39
C PHE A 105 -11.55 -10.25 -22.93
N GLU A 106 -12.47 -10.62 -23.81
CA GLU A 106 -13.45 -11.69 -23.64
C GLU A 106 -13.24 -12.70 -24.77
N THR A 107 -13.27 -14.00 -24.45
CA THR A 107 -13.27 -15.06 -25.46
C THR A 107 -13.94 -16.33 -24.92
N GLU A 108 -14.35 -17.21 -25.84
CA GLU A 108 -14.88 -18.53 -25.49
C GLU A 108 -13.74 -19.47 -25.11
N LYS A 109 -13.97 -20.27 -24.06
CA LYS A 109 -12.99 -21.24 -23.57
C LYS A 109 -12.52 -22.21 -24.66
N SER A 110 -13.43 -22.75 -25.48
CA SER A 110 -13.09 -23.69 -26.55
C SER A 110 -12.12 -23.07 -27.58
N LEU A 111 -12.37 -21.81 -27.97
CA LEU A 111 -11.51 -21.08 -28.90
C LEU A 111 -10.11 -20.85 -28.31
N PHE A 112 -10.03 -20.53 -27.02
CA PHE A 112 -8.75 -20.38 -26.34
C PHE A 112 -8.02 -21.70 -26.20
N GLU A 113 -8.70 -22.77 -25.78
CA GLU A 113 -8.13 -24.11 -25.68
C GLU A 113 -7.56 -24.58 -27.02
N ASP A 114 -8.30 -24.41 -28.11
CA ASP A 114 -7.84 -24.73 -29.46
C ASP A 114 -6.63 -23.87 -29.85
N ALA A 115 -6.66 -22.56 -29.54
CA ALA A 115 -5.57 -21.64 -29.84
C ALA A 115 -4.28 -21.96 -29.06
N ILE A 116 -4.36 -22.51 -27.85
CA ILE A 116 -3.19 -22.80 -27.00
C ILE A 116 -2.75 -24.27 -27.03
N ARG A 117 -3.52 -25.18 -27.64
CA ARG A 117 -3.30 -26.64 -27.62
C ARG A 117 -1.89 -27.06 -28.05
N HIS A 118 -1.26 -26.31 -28.95
CA HIS A 118 0.07 -26.59 -29.47
C HIS A 118 1.18 -25.73 -28.85
N HIS A 119 0.86 -24.85 -27.89
CA HIS A 119 1.80 -23.94 -27.26
C HIS A 119 2.14 -24.40 -25.84
N THR A 120 3.10 -25.32 -25.72
CA THR A 120 3.55 -25.90 -24.44
C THR A 120 3.96 -24.84 -23.42
N THR A 121 4.51 -23.71 -23.87
CA THR A 121 4.88 -22.57 -23.00
C THR A 121 3.66 -21.93 -22.34
N VAL A 122 2.54 -21.78 -23.06
CA VAL A 122 1.29 -21.24 -22.49
C VAL A 122 0.75 -22.20 -21.44
N LEU A 123 0.72 -23.51 -21.74
CA LEU A 123 0.30 -24.55 -20.80
C LEU A 123 1.18 -24.60 -19.55
N TYR A 124 2.50 -24.43 -19.70
CA TYR A 124 3.44 -24.34 -18.58
C TYR A 124 3.22 -23.09 -17.72
N ASN A 125 2.99 -21.92 -18.34
CA ASN A 125 2.71 -20.69 -17.60
C ASN A 125 1.38 -20.79 -16.85
N LEU A 126 0.35 -21.38 -17.46
CA LEU A 126 -0.93 -21.69 -16.83
C LEU A 126 -0.77 -22.64 -15.64
N SER A 127 -0.05 -23.77 -15.80
CA SER A 127 0.15 -24.73 -14.71
C SER A 127 0.88 -24.12 -13.51
N ARG A 128 1.86 -23.24 -13.75
CA ARG A 128 2.52 -22.48 -12.67
C ARG A 128 1.56 -21.55 -11.93
N LEU A 129 0.72 -20.81 -12.66
CA LEU A 129 -0.27 -19.93 -12.05
C LEU A 129 -1.31 -20.71 -11.22
N LEU A 130 -1.71 -21.89 -11.71
CA LEU A 130 -2.59 -22.82 -10.97
C LEU A 130 -1.94 -23.31 -9.68
N CYS A 131 -0.70 -23.78 -9.74
CA CYS A 131 0.04 -24.24 -8.56
C CYS A 131 0.20 -23.12 -7.52
N GLN A 132 0.47 -21.89 -7.96
CA GLN A 132 0.57 -20.73 -7.06
C GLN A 132 -0.76 -20.40 -6.37
N LYS A 133 -1.88 -20.55 -7.08
CA LYS A 133 -3.22 -20.31 -6.52
C LYS A 133 -3.67 -21.44 -5.58
N LEU A 134 -3.39 -22.70 -5.92
CA LEU A 134 -3.68 -23.82 -5.01
C LEU A 134 -2.88 -23.76 -3.71
N GLN A 135 -1.63 -23.27 -3.78
CA GLN A 135 -0.82 -23.01 -2.59
C GLN A 135 -1.32 -21.81 -1.78
N SER A 136 -1.98 -20.82 -2.40
CA SER A 136 -2.58 -19.70 -1.66
C SER A 136 -3.86 -20.11 -0.94
N ASP A 137 -4.71 -20.90 -1.59
CA ASP A 137 -6.04 -21.26 -1.05
C ASP A 137 -5.93 -22.24 0.14
N GLN A 138 -4.84 -23.01 0.27
CA GLN A 138 -4.56 -23.84 1.45
C GLN A 138 -4.06 -23.05 2.67
N ASP A 139 -3.51 -21.85 2.45
CA ASP A 139 -3.08 -20.93 3.52
C ASP A 139 -4.21 -19.97 3.95
N ASP A 140 -5.30 -19.87 3.18
CA ASP A 140 -6.33 -18.81 3.31
C ASP A 140 -7.37 -19.01 4.42
N THR A 141 -7.37 -20.14 5.13
CA THR A 141 -8.15 -20.23 6.39
C THR A 141 -7.48 -19.53 7.56
N GLN A 142 -6.18 -19.21 7.48
CA GLN A 142 -5.48 -18.40 8.48
C GLN A 142 -4.23 -17.71 7.87
N LYS A 143 -4.40 -16.56 7.21
CA LYS A 143 -3.49 -15.37 7.24
C LYS A 143 -3.71 -14.49 6.01
N LYS A 144 -4.20 -13.26 6.22
CA LYS A 144 -4.01 -12.15 5.26
C LYS A 144 -2.52 -12.12 4.86
N LYS A 145 -2.18 -12.41 3.60
CA LYS A 145 -0.80 -12.34 3.10
C LYS A 145 -0.22 -10.96 3.39
N ARG A 146 0.63 -10.88 4.41
CA ARG A 146 1.39 -9.67 4.74
C ARG A 146 2.27 -9.36 3.53
N VAL A 147 2.14 -8.16 2.97
CA VAL A 147 3.14 -7.63 2.02
C VAL A 147 4.48 -7.69 2.76
N LYS A 148 5.45 -8.43 2.19
CA LYS A 148 6.74 -8.69 2.85
C LYS A 148 7.53 -7.39 3.09
N TYR A 149 7.25 -6.35 2.31
CA TYR A 149 7.87 -5.03 2.39
C TYR A 149 6.83 -3.92 2.20
N PRO A 150 6.28 -3.28 3.26
CA PRO A 150 5.32 -2.20 3.09
C PRO A 150 6.02 -0.97 2.52
N ILE A 151 5.63 -0.59 1.29
CA ILE A 151 5.96 0.71 0.73
C ILE A 151 4.89 1.71 1.16
N ILE A 152 5.32 2.76 1.83
CA ILE A 152 4.47 3.80 2.40
C ILE A 152 4.80 5.11 1.71
N CYS A 153 3.90 5.61 0.88
CA CYS A 153 4.05 6.89 0.22
C CYS A 153 3.45 8.00 1.10
N VAL A 154 4.25 9.00 1.47
CA VAL A 154 3.79 10.19 2.18
C VAL A 154 3.58 11.31 1.16
N TYR A 155 2.32 11.68 0.95
CA TYR A 155 1.90 12.68 -0.05
C TYR A 155 0.98 13.73 0.57
N GLY A 156 0.95 14.91 -0.01
CA GLY A 156 0.13 16.03 0.42
C GLY A 156 0.25 17.17 -0.58
N THR A 157 -0.85 17.84 -0.88
CA THR A 157 -0.96 18.86 -1.93
C THR A 157 -0.34 20.19 -1.54
N GLU A 158 -0.26 20.48 -0.24
CA GLU A 158 0.32 21.71 0.31
C GLU A 158 1.85 21.59 0.48
N GLU A 159 2.57 22.62 0.06
CA GLU A 159 3.97 22.81 0.48
C GLU A 159 4.02 23.11 1.98
N HIS A 160 5.05 22.61 2.68
CA HIS A 160 5.24 22.80 4.12
C HIS A 160 4.19 22.19 5.07
N ILE A 161 3.27 21.34 4.58
CA ILE A 161 2.30 20.62 5.42
C ILE A 161 2.92 19.57 6.36
N GLY A 162 4.24 19.43 6.36
CA GLY A 162 4.98 18.51 7.25
C GLY A 162 5.18 17.09 6.71
N LYS A 163 5.11 16.85 5.39
CA LYS A 163 5.35 15.53 4.78
C LYS A 163 6.66 14.88 5.23
N SER A 164 7.78 15.60 5.10
CA SER A 164 9.09 15.09 5.51
C SER A 164 9.17 14.81 7.02
N ILE A 165 8.51 15.64 7.84
CA ILE A 165 8.40 15.40 9.30
C ILE A 165 7.64 14.08 9.55
N VAL A 166 6.51 13.87 8.86
CA VAL A 166 5.74 12.63 8.94
C VAL A 166 6.57 11.43 8.50
N ALA A 167 7.26 11.52 7.36
CA ALA A 167 8.10 10.44 6.84
C ALA A 167 9.22 10.04 7.81
N ILE A 168 9.93 11.03 8.38
CA ILE A 168 11.00 10.83 9.34
C ILE A 168 10.49 10.16 10.62
N HIS A 169 9.49 10.76 11.25
CA HIS A 169 9.02 10.29 12.55
C HIS A 169 8.33 8.94 12.43
N LEU A 170 7.59 8.70 11.34
CA LEU A 170 7.04 7.39 11.06
C LEU A 170 8.12 6.34 10.83
N GLY A 171 9.11 6.63 9.98
CA GLY A 171 10.19 5.70 9.66
C GLY A 171 10.93 5.25 10.91
N VAL A 172 11.33 6.20 11.76
CA VAL A 172 12.04 5.91 13.01
C VAL A 172 11.14 5.19 14.01
N SER A 173 9.87 5.57 14.10
CA SER A 173 8.90 4.87 14.96
C SER A 173 8.64 3.44 14.50
N LEU A 174 8.60 3.17 13.19
CA LEU A 174 8.51 1.81 12.65
C LEU A 174 9.71 0.98 13.08
N VAL A 175 10.93 1.50 12.97
CA VAL A 175 12.14 0.80 13.44
C VAL A 175 12.04 0.50 14.94
N GLN A 176 11.61 1.47 15.75
CA GLN A 176 11.52 1.31 17.20
C GLN A 176 10.45 0.28 17.62
N GLU A 177 9.27 0.32 17.02
CA GLU A 177 8.11 -0.50 17.38
C GLU A 177 8.18 -1.91 16.78
N THR A 178 8.77 -2.06 15.59
CA THR A 178 8.81 -3.35 14.87
C THR A 178 10.15 -4.05 14.95
N LYS A 179 11.24 -3.31 15.24
CA LYS A 179 12.64 -3.78 15.16
C LYS A 179 13.08 -4.23 13.76
N CYS A 180 12.30 -3.90 12.74
CA CYS A 180 12.61 -4.17 11.34
C CYS A 180 13.41 -3.02 10.71
N ARG A 181 14.13 -3.31 9.62
CA ARG A 181 14.91 -2.30 8.89
C ARG A 181 14.00 -1.43 8.06
N ALA A 182 14.16 -0.11 8.15
CA ALA A 182 13.41 0.85 7.37
C ALA A 182 14.34 1.82 6.64
N ILE A 183 13.89 2.30 5.49
CA ILE A 183 14.56 3.34 4.71
C ILE A 183 13.60 4.44 4.28
N ILE A 184 14.08 5.68 4.25
CA ILE A 184 13.37 6.81 3.68
C ILE A 184 13.96 7.13 2.30
N LEU A 185 13.13 7.05 1.27
CA LEU A 185 13.41 7.53 -0.07
C LEU A 185 12.94 8.99 -0.18
N ASP A 186 13.89 9.92 -0.17
CA ASP A 186 13.62 11.36 -0.25
C ASP A 186 13.56 11.81 -1.72
N MET A 187 12.35 12.10 -2.20
CA MET A 187 12.08 12.67 -3.53
C MET A 187 11.79 14.19 -3.46
N GLY A 188 12.09 14.83 -2.33
CA GLY A 188 11.83 16.24 -2.05
C GLY A 188 12.87 17.22 -2.63
N MET A 189 12.74 18.50 -2.27
CA MET A 189 13.60 19.58 -2.77
C MET A 189 14.97 19.61 -2.08
N LYS A 190 16.05 19.93 -2.84
CA LYS A 190 17.47 19.83 -2.41
C LYS A 190 17.83 20.47 -1.07
N GLN A 191 17.21 21.59 -0.66
CA GLN A 191 17.69 22.37 0.49
C GLN A 191 16.92 22.13 1.81
N GLN A 192 15.73 21.52 1.77
CA GLN A 192 14.87 21.29 2.94
C GLN A 192 14.34 19.85 3.02
N GLY A 193 15.05 18.91 2.38
CA GLY A 193 14.71 17.49 2.38
C GLY A 193 15.00 16.80 3.71
N VAL A 194 14.78 15.49 3.71
CA VAL A 194 14.88 14.62 4.89
C VAL A 194 16.27 14.66 5.52
N ALA A 195 17.32 14.60 4.70
CA ALA A 195 18.70 14.59 5.17
C ALA A 195 19.08 15.88 5.92
N SER A 196 18.58 17.04 5.45
CA SER A 196 18.81 18.33 6.09
C SER A 196 18.14 18.42 7.47
N MET A 197 16.89 17.93 7.58
CA MET A 197 16.17 17.88 8.87
C MET A 197 16.87 16.97 9.88
N LEU A 198 17.51 15.89 9.43
CA LEU A 198 18.30 14.96 10.25
C LEU A 198 19.75 15.41 10.49
N LYS A 199 20.13 16.64 10.08
CA LYS A 199 21.50 17.18 10.21
C LYS A 199 22.58 16.31 9.58
N ILE A 200 22.25 15.65 8.46
CA ILE A 200 23.18 14.84 7.69
C ILE A 200 23.94 15.74 6.70
N ASP A 201 25.26 15.83 6.86
CA ASP A 201 26.16 16.57 5.98
C ASP A 201 27.50 15.80 5.83
N PRO A 202 27.98 15.50 4.60
CA PRO A 202 27.37 15.82 3.30
C PRO A 202 26.21 14.89 2.92
N VAL A 203 25.21 15.45 2.24
CA VAL A 203 24.12 14.68 1.62
C VAL A 203 24.63 13.97 0.36
N ARG A 204 24.36 12.66 0.25
CA ARG A 204 24.66 11.86 -0.94
C ARG A 204 23.40 11.70 -1.78
N TYR A 205 23.40 12.29 -2.97
CA TYR A 205 22.29 12.16 -3.90
C TYR A 205 22.53 11.04 -4.91
N LEU A 206 21.46 10.31 -5.21
CA LEU A 206 21.36 9.47 -6.38
C LEU A 206 21.02 10.36 -7.58
N ASP A 207 22.00 10.51 -8.48
CA ASP A 207 22.03 11.51 -9.55
C ASP A 207 22.13 10.88 -10.96
N SER A 208 22.15 9.56 -11.04
CA SER A 208 22.27 8.81 -12.30
C SER A 208 21.07 7.89 -12.52
N ALA A 209 20.56 7.88 -13.77
CA ALA A 209 19.53 6.96 -14.21
C ALA A 209 20.02 5.50 -14.36
N ARG A 210 21.35 5.28 -14.38
CA ARG A 210 21.93 3.94 -14.37
C ARG A 210 22.07 3.46 -12.93
N VAL A 211 20.96 2.96 -12.41
CA VAL A 211 20.86 2.46 -11.04
C VAL A 211 21.27 1.00 -10.97
N SER A 212 22.22 0.68 -10.10
CA SER A 212 22.63 -0.69 -9.75
C SER A 212 22.53 -0.90 -8.22
N HIS A 213 22.55 -2.14 -7.76
CA HIS A 213 22.58 -2.46 -6.32
C HIS A 213 23.73 -1.75 -5.61
N THR A 214 24.96 -1.91 -6.11
CA THR A 214 26.17 -1.30 -5.52
C THR A 214 26.06 0.21 -5.45
N TYR A 215 25.56 0.83 -6.52
CA TYR A 215 25.44 2.29 -6.57
C TYR A 215 24.37 2.82 -5.60
N ILE A 216 23.26 2.10 -5.39
CA ILE A 216 22.29 2.46 -4.34
C ILE A 216 22.93 2.34 -2.96
N GLU A 217 23.58 1.22 -2.66
CA GLU A 217 24.18 0.97 -1.35
C GLU A 217 25.25 2.02 -0.98
N GLU A 218 26.05 2.47 -1.94
CA GLU A 218 27.03 3.55 -1.74
C GLU A 218 26.40 4.91 -1.39
N LYS A 219 25.17 5.15 -1.86
CA LYS A 219 24.44 6.41 -1.68
C LYS A 219 23.56 6.41 -0.44
N ILE A 220 23.27 5.25 0.14
CA ILE A 220 22.52 5.16 1.40
C ILE A 220 23.36 5.76 2.54
N ILE A 221 22.70 6.55 3.38
CA ILE A 221 23.27 7.07 4.62
C ILE A 221 22.45 6.57 5.80
N SER A 222 23.13 5.93 6.76
CA SER A 222 22.53 5.55 8.03
C SER A 222 22.57 6.71 9.02
N HIS A 223 21.44 7.05 9.61
CA HIS A 223 21.34 8.03 10.68
C HIS A 223 21.50 7.37 12.06
N SER A 224 21.93 8.16 13.05
CA SER A 224 22.09 7.71 14.45
C SER A 224 20.82 7.11 15.08
N SER A 225 19.65 7.46 14.53
CA SER A 225 18.34 6.92 14.95
C SER A 225 17.96 5.58 14.30
N MET A 226 18.93 4.87 13.69
CA MET A 226 18.74 3.56 13.03
C MET A 226 17.80 3.56 11.82
N ILE A 227 17.61 4.73 11.20
CA ILE A 227 16.89 4.87 9.93
C ILE A 227 17.90 5.12 8.82
N ASP A 228 17.71 4.47 7.69
CA ASP A 228 18.52 4.71 6.50
C ASP A 228 17.82 5.71 5.57
N ILE A 229 18.60 6.48 4.82
CA ILE A 229 18.10 7.52 3.92
C ILE A 229 18.74 7.34 2.55
N LEU A 230 17.92 7.42 1.51
CA LEU A 230 18.36 7.55 0.12
C LEU A 230 17.73 8.81 -0.48
N SER A 231 18.54 9.81 -0.79
CA SER A 231 18.08 11.06 -1.40
C SER A 231 18.20 11.01 -2.91
N ILE A 232 17.14 11.35 -3.63
CA ILE A 232 17.12 11.41 -5.10
C ILE A 232 17.37 12.85 -5.55
N ALA A 233 18.24 13.04 -6.54
CA ALA A 233 18.43 14.34 -7.17
C ALA A 233 17.17 14.75 -7.97
N PRO A 234 16.61 15.95 -7.78
CA PRO A 234 15.47 16.46 -8.55
C PRO A 234 15.64 16.34 -10.07
N GLU A 235 16.86 16.46 -10.60
CA GLU A 235 17.13 16.31 -12.03
C GLU A 235 16.69 14.93 -12.56
N LEU A 236 16.85 13.88 -11.75
CA LEU A 236 16.43 12.52 -12.10
C LEU A 236 14.89 12.37 -12.09
N LEU A 237 14.20 13.16 -11.27
CA LEU A 237 12.74 13.16 -11.18
C LEU A 237 12.07 13.97 -12.30
N MET A 238 12.80 14.87 -12.95
CA MET A 238 12.28 15.74 -14.02
C MET A 238 12.32 15.10 -15.41
N GLU A 239 13.10 14.03 -15.63
CA GLU A 239 13.19 13.35 -16.94
C GLU A 239 11.92 12.53 -17.26
N GLU A 240 11.13 12.95 -18.26
CA GLU A 240 9.77 12.44 -18.55
C GLU A 240 9.63 10.93 -18.80
N THR A 241 10.64 10.27 -19.39
CA THR A 241 10.61 8.84 -19.74
C THR A 241 11.43 7.98 -18.78
N LYS A 242 12.48 8.56 -18.18
CA LYS A 242 13.45 7.83 -17.35
C LYS A 242 13.14 7.89 -15.86
N GLY A 243 12.44 8.92 -15.39
CA GLY A 243 12.04 9.04 -13.99
C GLY A 243 11.21 7.84 -13.54
N ARG A 244 10.35 7.32 -14.43
CA ARG A 244 9.49 6.18 -14.16
C ARG A 244 10.29 4.89 -13.92
N GLU A 245 11.07 4.54 -14.93
CA GLU A 245 11.93 3.36 -14.89
C GLU A 245 12.94 3.41 -13.72
N SER A 246 13.36 4.61 -13.32
CA SER A 246 14.28 4.81 -12.20
C SER A 246 13.63 4.52 -10.84
N ILE A 247 12.43 5.04 -10.55
CA ILE A 247 11.77 4.80 -9.24
C ILE A 247 11.39 3.33 -9.10
N ALA A 248 10.83 2.70 -10.14
CA ALA A 248 10.52 1.27 -10.11
C ALA A 248 11.75 0.40 -9.83
N LYS A 249 12.90 0.71 -10.46
CA LYS A 249 14.16 0.00 -10.23
C LYS A 249 14.70 0.22 -8.82
N ILE A 250 14.70 1.48 -8.33
CA ILE A 250 15.15 1.81 -6.97
C ILE A 250 14.31 1.04 -5.96
N LEU A 251 12.98 1.10 -6.06
CA LEU A 251 12.09 0.39 -5.15
C LEU A 251 12.25 -1.14 -5.27
N GLY A 252 12.53 -1.67 -6.47
CA GLY A 252 12.85 -3.07 -6.68
C GLY A 252 14.04 -3.53 -5.84
N ILE A 253 15.13 -2.76 -5.86
CA ILE A 253 16.35 -3.02 -5.08
C ILE A 253 16.09 -2.86 -3.58
N LEU A 254 15.43 -1.76 -3.18
CA LEU A 254 15.16 -1.49 -1.76
C LEU A 254 14.27 -2.56 -1.12
N LYS A 255 13.34 -3.17 -1.88
CA LYS A 255 12.51 -4.30 -1.41
C LYS A 255 13.32 -5.52 -1.03
N GLU A 256 14.52 -5.71 -1.56
CA GLU A 256 15.39 -6.82 -1.19
C GLU A 256 16.17 -6.54 0.10
N LEU A 257 16.37 -5.26 0.41
CA LEU A 257 17.25 -4.79 1.49
C LEU A 257 16.48 -4.36 2.75
N TYR A 258 15.23 -3.92 2.63
CA TYR A 258 14.49 -3.30 3.72
C TYR A 258 13.12 -3.93 3.93
N ASP A 259 12.71 -4.00 5.19
CA ASP A 259 11.38 -4.45 5.56
C ASP A 259 10.34 -3.34 5.35
N TYR A 260 10.71 -2.07 5.54
CA TYR A 260 9.84 -0.91 5.31
C TYR A 260 10.51 0.12 4.41
N ILE A 261 9.75 0.66 3.45
CA ILE A 261 10.23 1.73 2.56
C ILE A 261 9.25 2.89 2.68
N ILE A 262 9.72 4.03 3.14
CA ILE A 262 8.93 5.25 3.27
C ILE A 262 9.36 6.19 2.15
N ILE A 263 8.42 6.64 1.32
CA ILE A 263 8.70 7.59 0.25
C ILE A 263 8.21 8.96 0.69
N ASP A 264 9.12 9.92 0.84
CA ASP A 264 8.78 11.33 1.01
C ASP A 264 8.67 11.99 -0.36
N THR A 265 7.48 12.48 -0.70
CA THR A 265 7.19 13.02 -2.03
C THR A 265 7.10 14.54 -2.05
N SER A 266 7.32 15.12 -3.23
CA SER A 266 7.00 16.53 -3.47
C SER A 266 5.49 16.79 -3.46
N SER A 267 5.07 18.03 -3.21
CA SER A 267 3.64 18.40 -3.27
C SER A 267 3.06 18.34 -4.68
N LYS A 268 3.92 18.41 -5.70
CA LYS A 268 3.51 18.40 -7.11
C LYS A 268 3.21 16.97 -7.55
N LEU A 269 2.01 16.78 -8.09
CA LEU A 269 1.59 15.52 -8.71
C LEU A 269 2.20 15.39 -10.11
N ASN A 270 3.52 15.22 -10.17
CA ASN A 270 4.24 14.88 -11.40
C ASN A 270 4.23 13.36 -11.65
N ARG A 271 4.76 12.91 -12.79
CA ARG A 271 4.78 11.48 -13.14
C ARG A 271 5.55 10.62 -12.13
N SER A 272 6.67 11.09 -11.59
CA SER A 272 7.45 10.37 -10.58
C SER A 272 6.72 10.24 -9.25
N THR A 273 6.08 11.30 -8.78
CA THR A 273 5.20 11.27 -7.60
C THR A 273 4.02 10.31 -7.84
N PHE A 274 3.40 10.35 -9.02
CA PHE A 274 2.30 9.45 -9.37
C PHE A 274 2.75 7.99 -9.36
N GLU A 275 3.91 7.66 -9.90
CA GLU A 275 4.43 6.31 -9.84
C GLU A 275 4.82 5.87 -8.43
N ALA A 276 5.46 6.74 -7.65
CA ALA A 276 5.77 6.46 -6.25
C ALA A 276 4.50 6.16 -5.45
N ILE A 277 3.42 6.88 -5.74
CA ILE A 277 2.08 6.54 -5.24
C ILE A 277 1.70 5.16 -5.77
N ASP A 278 1.54 4.95 -7.08
CA ASP A 278 1.10 3.69 -7.73
C ASP A 278 1.82 2.43 -7.22
N LEU A 279 3.13 2.50 -7.01
CA LEU A 279 3.95 1.38 -6.54
C LEU A 279 3.88 1.14 -5.02
N SER A 280 3.30 2.08 -4.26
CA SER A 280 3.16 1.98 -2.82
C SER A 280 1.97 1.10 -2.40
N ASN A 281 2.04 0.54 -1.19
CA ASN A 281 0.97 -0.25 -0.61
C ASN A 281 0.03 0.59 0.25
N ILE A 282 0.58 1.65 0.85
CA ILE A 282 -0.10 2.56 1.77
C ILE A 282 0.21 3.98 1.32
N MET A 283 -0.84 4.78 1.20
CA MET A 283 -0.71 6.21 0.98
C MET A 283 -1.05 6.93 2.28
N LEU A 284 -0.09 7.64 2.85
CA LEU A 284 -0.32 8.58 3.93
C LEU A 284 -0.54 9.97 3.34
N PHE A 285 -1.81 10.35 3.28
CA PHE A 285 -2.20 11.67 2.77
C PHE A 285 -2.18 12.69 3.91
N VAL A 286 -1.24 13.64 3.86
CA VAL A 286 -1.05 14.68 4.86
C VAL A 286 -1.81 15.93 4.45
N THR A 287 -2.71 16.41 5.31
CA THR A 287 -3.52 17.63 5.08
C THR A 287 -3.78 18.38 6.38
N SER A 288 -4.01 19.69 6.27
CA SER A 288 -4.51 20.55 7.35
C SER A 288 -6.02 20.66 7.36
N ASN A 289 -6.68 20.33 6.24
CA ASN A 289 -8.09 20.60 6.02
C ASN A 289 -8.88 19.33 5.74
N ILE A 290 -9.71 18.94 6.70
CA ILE A 290 -10.57 17.76 6.62
C ILE A 290 -11.80 18.01 5.74
N ALA A 291 -12.22 19.27 5.61
CA ALA A 291 -13.40 19.65 4.82
C ALA A 291 -13.11 19.73 3.32
N GLN A 292 -11.83 19.83 2.94
CA GLN A 292 -11.43 19.88 1.53
C GLN A 292 -11.45 18.47 0.94
N GLU A 293 -12.36 18.24 -0.01
CA GLU A 293 -12.32 17.05 -0.83
C GLU A 293 -11.19 17.18 -1.85
N TYR A 294 -10.18 16.33 -1.71
CA TYR A 294 -9.15 16.17 -2.73
C TYR A 294 -9.60 15.03 -3.67
N PRO A 295 -9.44 15.19 -5.00
CA PRO A 295 -9.79 14.16 -5.98
C PRO A 295 -8.77 13.00 -5.97
N LEU A 296 -8.52 12.43 -4.79
CA LEU A 296 -7.67 11.26 -4.55
C LEU A 296 -8.32 9.97 -5.08
N ALA A 297 -9.56 10.04 -5.56
CA ALA A 297 -10.28 8.95 -6.22
C ALA A 297 -9.54 8.38 -7.45
N ILE A 298 -8.55 9.12 -7.98
CA ILE A 298 -7.67 8.64 -9.07
C ILE A 298 -6.64 7.61 -8.56
N LEU A 299 -6.46 7.46 -7.25
CA LEU A 299 -5.39 6.67 -6.59
C LEU A 299 -5.91 5.35 -6.00
N ASP A 300 -6.75 4.65 -6.76
CA ASP A 300 -7.77 3.68 -6.30
C ASP A 300 -7.25 2.25 -5.96
N HIS A 301 -5.96 2.11 -5.61
CA HIS A 301 -5.32 0.82 -5.33
C HIS A 301 -4.59 0.72 -3.98
N GLN A 302 -4.62 1.79 -3.17
CA GLN A 302 -3.84 1.88 -1.95
C GLN A 302 -4.72 2.00 -0.71
N LYS A 303 -4.22 1.49 0.41
CA LYS A 303 -4.81 1.85 1.71
C LYS A 303 -4.50 3.31 1.98
N LEU A 304 -5.42 4.19 1.55
CA LEU A 304 -5.39 5.60 1.87
C LEU A 304 -5.60 5.75 3.37
N ARG A 305 -4.66 6.42 4.02
CA ARG A 305 -4.70 6.78 5.43
C ARG A 305 -4.45 8.27 5.53
N THR A 306 -5.44 9.01 6.00
CA THR A 306 -5.30 10.45 6.15
C THR A 306 -4.60 10.78 7.45
N VAL A 307 -3.54 11.58 7.35
CA VAL A 307 -2.82 12.18 8.46
C VAL A 307 -3.19 13.65 8.50
N ILE A 308 -3.83 14.07 9.58
CA ILE A 308 -4.22 15.44 9.81
C ILE A 308 -3.09 16.12 10.58
N ASN A 309 -2.42 17.05 9.92
CA ASN A 309 -1.32 17.82 10.51
C ASN A 309 -1.64 19.32 10.45
N LEU A 310 -1.15 20.09 11.42
CA LEU A 310 -1.36 21.54 11.50
C LEU A 310 -2.83 21.99 11.51
N ALA A 311 -3.78 21.08 11.70
CA ALA A 311 -5.19 21.41 11.57
C ALA A 311 -5.73 22.27 12.73
N ASP A 312 -6.84 22.95 12.47
CA ASP A 312 -7.45 23.90 13.40
C ASP A 312 -7.94 23.22 14.69
N ALA A 313 -7.95 23.98 15.79
CA ALA A 313 -8.22 23.47 17.13
C ALA A 313 -9.66 22.90 17.34
N ASN A 314 -10.57 23.12 16.38
CA ASN A 314 -12.00 22.81 16.51
C ASN A 314 -12.45 21.52 15.78
N ILE A 315 -11.55 20.56 15.56
CA ILE A 315 -11.92 19.30 14.89
C ILE A 315 -12.75 18.41 15.82
N ASP A 316 -13.92 17.98 15.35
CA ASP A 316 -14.76 17.01 16.04
C ASP A 316 -14.06 15.64 16.12
N LYS A 317 -13.77 15.19 17.36
CA LYS A 317 -13.15 13.89 17.64
C LYS A 317 -13.97 12.71 17.14
N LYS A 318 -15.30 12.87 17.01
CA LYS A 318 -16.18 11.83 16.48
C LYS A 318 -15.93 11.57 15.00
N VAL A 319 -15.76 12.64 14.21
CA VAL A 319 -15.43 12.56 12.78
C VAL A 319 -14.06 11.89 12.56
N LEU A 320 -13.08 12.22 13.42
CA LEU A 320 -11.76 11.58 13.39
C LEU A 320 -11.83 10.06 13.59
N GLN A 321 -12.67 9.61 14.53
CA GLN A 321 -12.84 8.19 14.83
C GLN A 321 -13.61 7.44 13.74
N GLU A 322 -14.73 8.00 13.26
CA GLU A 322 -15.56 7.40 12.21
C GLU A 322 -14.77 7.21 10.90
N ARG A 323 -13.93 8.19 10.54
CA ARG A 323 -13.12 8.14 9.32
C ARG A 323 -11.71 7.55 9.51
N GLN A 324 -11.40 7.07 10.71
CA GLN A 324 -10.10 6.47 11.06
C GLN A 324 -8.89 7.34 10.71
N TYR A 325 -9.02 8.66 10.88
CA TYR A 325 -7.94 9.60 10.59
C TYR A 325 -6.88 9.60 11.69
N HIS A 326 -5.62 9.76 11.30
CA HIS A 326 -4.51 9.94 12.23
C HIS A 326 -4.31 11.44 12.48
N TYR A 327 -4.63 11.92 13.67
CA TYR A 327 -4.42 13.33 14.05
C TYR A 327 -3.05 13.51 14.70
N LEU A 328 -2.27 14.47 14.22
CA LEU A 328 -0.99 14.84 14.83
C LEU A 328 -1.17 16.03 15.79
N PRO A 329 -0.73 15.92 17.05
CA PRO A 329 -0.80 17.01 18.01
C PRO A 329 0.16 18.15 17.64
N ARG A 330 -0.21 19.38 18.00
CA ARG A 330 0.65 20.57 17.83
C ARG A 330 1.66 20.65 18.97
N ASP A 331 2.68 19.79 18.91
CA ASP A 331 3.77 19.71 19.88
C ASP A 331 4.99 20.50 19.39
N TYR A 332 4.91 21.83 19.46
CA TYR A 332 5.95 22.72 18.92
C TYR A 332 7.31 22.53 19.59
N GLU A 333 7.33 22.29 20.90
CA GLU A 333 8.56 22.06 21.66
C GLU A 333 9.31 20.83 21.13
N ALA A 334 8.59 19.72 20.91
CA ALA A 334 9.20 18.51 20.37
C ALA A 334 9.71 18.69 18.93
N ILE A 335 8.95 19.40 18.08
CA ILE A 335 9.35 19.69 16.71
C ILE A 335 10.57 20.62 16.67
N ASP A 336 10.60 21.68 17.49
CA ASP A 336 11.72 22.62 17.55
C ASP A 336 13.00 21.93 18.01
N GLN A 337 12.92 21.08 19.04
CA GLN A 337 14.06 20.28 19.47
C GLN A 337 14.54 19.33 18.37
N PHE A 338 13.63 18.67 17.65
CA PHE A 338 13.97 17.85 16.49
C PHE A 338 14.70 18.67 15.42
N LEU A 339 14.16 19.82 15.01
CA LEU A 339 14.75 20.66 13.97
C LEU A 339 16.11 21.25 14.36
N GLN A 340 16.35 21.44 15.66
CA GLN A 340 17.66 21.88 16.17
C GLN A 340 18.68 20.75 16.21
N THR A 341 18.28 19.57 16.68
CA THR A 341 19.21 18.46 16.99
C THR A 341 19.35 17.42 15.89
N GLY A 342 18.39 17.34 14.96
CA GLY A 342 18.24 16.24 14.01
C GLY A 342 17.74 14.93 14.64
N THR A 343 17.44 14.91 15.94
CA THR A 343 17.02 13.70 16.66
C THR A 343 15.50 13.58 16.66
N PRO A 344 14.91 12.55 16.02
CA PRO A 344 13.47 12.33 15.97
C PRO A 344 12.85 12.24 17.37
N CYS A 345 11.61 12.73 17.51
CA CYS A 345 10.94 12.86 18.81
C CYS A 345 10.91 11.56 19.62
N ILE A 346 10.66 10.40 19.00
CA ILE A 346 10.59 9.12 19.72
C ILE A 346 11.93 8.73 20.38
N VAL A 347 13.04 9.30 19.92
CA VAL A 347 14.39 9.09 20.48
C VAL A 347 14.72 10.20 21.50
N GLY A 348 14.46 11.46 21.15
CA GLY A 348 14.84 12.61 21.98
C GLY A 348 13.88 12.94 23.12
N ILE A 349 12.57 12.75 22.88
CA ILE A 349 11.47 13.07 23.80
C ILE A 349 10.38 11.97 23.72
N PRO A 350 10.68 10.74 24.17
CA PRO A 350 9.80 9.57 23.95
C PRO A 350 8.40 9.71 24.57
N HIS A 351 8.27 10.53 25.61
CA HIS A 351 7.01 10.76 26.31
C HIS A 351 6.17 11.91 25.73
N SER A 352 6.63 12.58 24.67
CA SER A 352 5.86 13.65 24.04
C SER A 352 4.58 13.10 23.39
N GLU A 353 3.56 13.95 23.25
CA GLU A 353 2.30 13.53 22.64
C GLU A 353 2.52 13.11 21.18
N LEU A 354 3.44 13.81 20.49
CA LEU A 354 3.84 13.51 19.12
C LEU A 354 4.54 12.14 19.01
N SER A 355 5.44 11.82 19.93
CA SER A 355 6.11 10.51 20.00
C SER A 355 5.11 9.37 20.20
N ARG A 356 4.17 9.51 21.14
CA ARG A 356 3.12 8.51 21.36
C ARG A 356 2.24 8.34 20.12
N THR A 357 1.90 9.43 19.45
CA THR A 357 1.08 9.44 18.23
C THR A 357 1.77 8.69 17.08
N PHE A 358 3.04 9.03 16.77
CA PHE A 358 3.78 8.31 15.72
C PHE A 358 4.04 6.85 16.08
N GLY A 359 4.30 6.52 17.35
CA GLY A 359 4.38 5.13 17.82
C GLY A 359 3.10 4.35 17.55
N ARG A 360 1.93 4.96 17.80
CA ARG A 360 0.62 4.35 17.49
C ARG A 360 0.41 4.14 15.99
N ILE A 361 0.73 5.14 15.16
CA ILE A 361 0.64 5.02 13.69
C ILE A 361 1.57 3.92 13.19
N ALA A 362 2.80 3.85 13.72
CA ALA A 362 3.78 2.83 13.37
C ALA A 362 3.31 1.41 13.77
N ARG A 363 2.75 1.22 14.97
CA ARG A 363 2.16 -0.07 15.38
C ARG A 363 0.96 -0.46 14.53
N ASP A 364 0.14 0.51 14.10
CA ASP A 364 -0.97 0.27 13.19
C ASP A 364 -0.50 -0.21 11.80
N ILE A 365 0.45 0.51 11.21
CA ILE A 365 1.03 0.14 9.91
C ILE A 365 1.80 -1.18 10.01
N GLY A 366 2.56 -1.37 11.08
CA GLY A 366 3.36 -2.58 11.34
C GLY A 366 2.56 -3.79 11.78
N GLY A 367 1.24 -3.66 12.02
CA GLY A 367 0.40 -4.75 12.51
C GLY A 367 0.81 -5.26 13.89
N LYS A 368 1.23 -4.33 14.76
CA LYS A 368 1.71 -4.54 16.14
C LYS A 368 0.83 -3.82 17.18
N LYS A 369 -0.40 -3.43 16.82
CA LYS A 369 -1.33 -2.77 17.77
C LYS A 369 -1.57 -3.64 18.99
N ILE A 370 -1.57 -3.00 20.15
CA ILE A 370 -1.82 -3.65 21.43
C ILE A 370 -3.25 -3.29 21.88
N GLY A 371 -4.08 -4.32 22.04
CA GLY A 371 -5.43 -4.20 22.58
C GLY A 371 -5.48 -4.64 24.04
N LEU A 372 -6.16 -3.86 24.88
CA LEU A 372 -6.42 -4.22 26.27
C LEU A 372 -7.91 -4.55 26.46
N ALA A 373 -8.20 -5.76 26.94
CA ALA A 373 -9.55 -6.23 27.24
C ALA A 373 -9.80 -6.21 28.76
N LEU A 374 -10.80 -5.44 29.19
CA LEU A 374 -11.12 -5.21 30.60
C LEU A 374 -12.41 -5.93 31.02
N GLY A 375 -12.29 -6.81 32.01
CA GLY A 375 -13.43 -7.53 32.60
C GLY A 375 -14.30 -6.63 33.49
N GLY A 376 -15.56 -7.02 33.66
CA GLY A 376 -16.44 -6.47 34.70
C GLY A 376 -16.06 -6.94 36.11
N GLY A 377 -16.59 -6.28 37.15
CA GLY A 377 -16.24 -6.66 38.53
C GLY A 377 -16.78 -5.76 39.64
N SER A 378 -17.77 -4.91 39.36
CA SER A 378 -18.28 -3.90 40.31
C SER A 378 -17.12 -3.12 40.94
N ALA A 379 -17.03 -3.04 42.28
CA ALA A 379 -15.96 -2.34 43.00
C ALA A 379 -14.53 -2.82 42.65
N ARG A 380 -14.35 -4.09 42.23
CA ARG A 380 -13.04 -4.61 41.79
C ARG A 380 -12.59 -4.04 40.45
N GLY A 381 -13.49 -3.42 39.69
CA GLY A 381 -13.16 -2.73 38.44
C GLY A 381 -12.08 -1.66 38.65
N MET A 382 -12.04 -1.01 39.82
CA MET A 382 -11.03 0.01 40.15
C MET A 382 -9.59 -0.51 40.09
N ALA A 383 -9.37 -1.82 40.17
CA ALA A 383 -8.05 -2.42 40.00
C ALA A 383 -7.47 -2.20 38.59
N HIS A 384 -8.32 -1.97 37.57
CA HIS A 384 -7.87 -1.65 36.21
C HIS A 384 -7.01 -0.38 36.15
N ILE A 385 -7.24 0.59 37.04
CA ILE A 385 -6.41 1.81 37.14
C ILE A 385 -4.95 1.44 37.47
N GLY A 386 -4.74 0.50 38.40
CA GLY A 386 -3.41 0.00 38.73
C GLY A 386 -2.76 -0.78 37.58
N VAL A 387 -3.57 -1.48 36.78
CA VAL A 387 -3.09 -2.14 35.55
C VAL A 387 -2.60 -1.11 34.53
N PHE A 388 -3.35 -0.02 34.30
CA PHE A 388 -2.92 1.07 33.41
C PHE A 388 -1.60 1.69 33.88
N GLN A 389 -1.49 2.01 35.17
CA GLN A 389 -0.26 2.55 35.75
C GLN A 389 0.94 1.61 35.59
N ALA A 390 0.73 0.31 35.79
CA ALA A 390 1.77 -0.69 35.61
C ALA A 390 2.22 -0.81 34.14
N LEU A 391 1.27 -0.81 33.20
CA LEU A 391 1.57 -0.85 31.76
C LEU A 391 2.33 0.41 31.32
N GLU A 392 1.91 1.59 31.77
CA GLU A 392 2.60 2.85 31.50
C GLU A 392 4.01 2.86 32.09
N ALA A 393 4.19 2.41 33.33
CA ALA A 393 5.50 2.33 33.99
C ALA A 393 6.49 1.38 33.27
N HIS A 394 5.99 0.36 32.57
CA HIS A 394 6.79 -0.54 31.76
C HIS A 394 6.88 -0.13 30.28
N GLY A 395 6.31 1.02 29.92
CA GLY A 395 6.33 1.52 28.54
C GLY A 395 5.53 0.66 27.57
N ILE A 396 4.51 -0.06 28.03
CA ILE A 396 3.65 -0.89 27.19
C ILE A 396 2.48 -0.02 26.69
N PRO A 397 2.44 0.34 25.40
CA PRO A 397 1.39 1.19 24.86
C PRO A 397 0.07 0.43 24.72
N ILE A 398 -1.04 1.15 24.80
CA ILE A 398 -2.39 0.61 24.60
C ILE A 398 -3.03 1.38 23.43
N ASP A 399 -3.28 0.69 22.32
CA ASP A 399 -3.79 1.30 21.09
C ASP A 399 -5.30 1.17 20.95
N MET A 400 -5.88 0.17 21.64
CA MET A 400 -7.30 -0.17 21.63
C MET A 400 -7.71 -0.68 23.01
N ILE A 401 -8.90 -0.30 23.47
CA ILE A 401 -9.49 -0.79 24.72
C ILE A 401 -10.87 -1.36 24.41
N ALA A 402 -11.19 -2.50 25.01
CA ALA A 402 -12.53 -3.06 25.03
C ALA A 402 -12.87 -3.44 26.48
N GLY A 403 -14.11 -3.21 26.91
CA GLY A 403 -14.49 -3.45 28.30
C GLY A 403 -15.91 -3.97 28.45
N SER A 404 -16.20 -4.57 29.60
CA SER A 404 -17.56 -4.97 30.00
C SER A 404 -17.93 -4.37 31.36
N SER A 405 -19.13 -3.80 31.48
CA SER A 405 -19.62 -3.17 32.73
C SER A 405 -18.59 -2.19 33.32
N ALA A 406 -18.09 -2.40 34.54
CA ALA A 406 -17.06 -1.57 35.17
C ALA A 406 -15.79 -1.40 34.31
N GLY A 407 -15.39 -2.42 33.54
CA GLY A 407 -14.25 -2.33 32.63
C GLY A 407 -14.50 -1.41 31.43
N ALA A 408 -15.75 -1.28 30.97
CA ALA A 408 -16.12 -0.36 29.88
C ALA A 408 -16.23 1.10 30.35
N LEU A 409 -16.38 1.32 31.65
CA LEU A 409 -16.47 2.65 32.25
C LEU A 409 -15.09 3.24 32.58
N ILE A 410 -14.11 2.36 32.87
CA ILE A 410 -12.75 2.76 33.24
C ILE A 410 -11.83 2.85 32.02
N GLY A 411 -12.00 1.93 31.06
CA GLY A 411 -11.31 1.96 29.78
C GLY A 411 -11.89 2.98 28.84
#